data_AF-A0A815IH65-F1
#
_entry.id   AF-A0A815IH65-F1
#
_cell.length_a   1.000
_cell.length_b   1.000
_cell.length_c   1.000
_cell.angle_alpha   90.00
_cell.angle_beta   90.00
_cell.angle_gamma   90.00
#
_symmetry.space_group_name_H-M   'P 1'
#
loop_
_entity.id
_entity.type
_entity.pdbx_description
1 polymer ?
#
loop_
_entity_poly.entity_id
_entity_poly.type
_entity_poly.pdbx_seq_one_letter_code
_entity_poly.pdbx_strand_id
1 'polypeptide(L)'
;MPDEDLMQAEWEKHGSCYFKTPMEYFTVIENLFNQLKIPDIRTMKQPTYKTIRDAFVSLNSPNLFYSAINVQMNQEGQLGEIRICYDLQYKFISCKQ
;
A
#
# COMPACT_ATOMS: atom_id res chain seq x y z
N MET A 1 -4.24 -7.97 8.35
CA MET A 1 -2.86 -8.12 8.88
C MET A 1 -2.30 -9.47 8.43
N PRO A 2 -0.97 -9.59 8.30
CA PRO A 2 -0.31 -10.89 8.06
C PRO A 2 -0.30 -11.78 9.32
N ASP A 3 0.37 -12.93 9.25
CA ASP A 3 0.64 -13.79 10.40
C ASP A 3 1.55 -13.13 11.45
N GLU A 4 1.56 -13.70 12.67
CA GLU A 4 2.24 -13.13 13.83
C GLU A 4 3.76 -13.01 13.64
N ASP A 5 4.41 -14.00 13.02
CA ASP A 5 5.86 -14.00 12.79
C ASP A 5 6.24 -12.87 11.83
N LEU A 6 5.48 -12.69 10.74
CA LEU A 6 5.68 -11.58 9.82
C LEU A 6 5.38 -10.24 10.48
N MET A 7 4.33 -10.13 11.29
CA MET A 7 4.07 -8.92 12.06
C MET A 7 5.25 -8.56 12.98
N GLN A 8 5.79 -9.52 13.71
CA GLN A 8 6.94 -9.27 14.59
C GLN A 8 8.16 -8.78 13.79
N ALA A 9 8.48 -9.44 12.67
CA ALA A 9 9.59 -9.04 11.82
C ALA A 9 9.44 -7.62 11.25
N GLU A 10 8.23 -7.25 10.80
CA GLU A 10 7.93 -5.91 10.30
C GLU A 10 8.03 -4.84 11.40
N TRP A 11 7.57 -5.15 12.62
CA TRP A 11 7.74 -4.26 13.76
C TRP A 11 9.22 -4.00 14.06
N GLU A 12 10.00 -5.07 14.22
CA GLU A 12 11.41 -4.97 14.60
C GLU A 12 12.22 -4.20 13.54
N LYS A 13 11.94 -4.45 12.25
CA LYS A 13 12.68 -3.90 11.12
C LYS A 13 12.25 -2.49 10.71
N HIS A 14 10.96 -2.16 10.84
CA HIS A 14 10.39 -0.96 10.22
C HIS A 14 9.62 -0.06 11.20
N GLY A 15 8.92 -0.62 12.20
CA GLY A 15 8.12 0.15 13.16
C GLY A 15 8.92 0.74 14.32
N SER A 16 9.83 -0.07 14.88
CA SER A 16 10.53 0.19 16.15
C SER A 16 11.39 1.47 16.18
N CYS A 17 11.81 1.98 15.01
CA CYS A 17 12.60 3.20 14.90
C CYS A 17 11.82 4.50 15.13
N TYR A 18 10.49 4.49 14.97
CA TYR A 18 9.66 5.70 15.01
C TYR A 18 8.53 5.62 16.05
N PHE A 19 7.85 4.49 16.13
CA PHE A 19 6.71 4.30 17.02
C PHE A 19 7.17 3.83 18.40
N LYS A 20 6.42 4.18 19.46
CA LYS A 20 6.79 3.78 20.83
C LYS A 20 6.35 2.35 21.14
N THR A 21 5.28 1.90 20.50
CA THR A 21 4.72 0.56 20.73
C THR A 21 4.31 -0.11 19.41
N PRO A 22 4.31 -1.46 19.34
CA PRO A 22 3.76 -2.18 18.20
C PRO A 22 2.29 -1.84 17.95
N MET A 23 1.52 -1.64 19.03
CA MET A 23 0.10 -1.30 18.94
C MET A 23 -0.14 0.02 18.20
N GLU A 24 0.65 1.07 18.48
CA GLU A 24 0.57 2.33 17.75
C GLU A 24 0.88 2.16 16.26
N TYR A 25 1.95 1.42 15.94
CA TYR A 25 2.38 1.14 14.56
C TYR A 25 1.31 0.42 13.76
N PHE A 26 0.79 -0.70 14.27
CA PHE A 26 -0.22 -1.49 13.56
C PHE A 26 -1.58 -0.80 13.50
N THR A 27 -1.95 0.01 14.50
CA THR A 27 -3.18 0.82 14.44
C THR A 27 -3.12 1.83 13.29
N VAL A 28 -1.98 2.47 13.06
CA VAL A 28 -1.80 3.37 11.91
C VAL A 28 -1.94 2.60 10.60
N ILE A 29 -1.24 1.47 10.45
CA ILE A 29 -1.31 0.64 9.23
C ILE A 29 -2.75 0.20 8.96
N GLU A 30 -3.45 -0.30 9.97
CA GLU A 30 -4.83 -0.74 9.86
C GLU A 30 -5.77 0.39 9.43
N ASN A 31 -5.63 1.57 10.04
CA ASN A 31 -6.43 2.74 9.70
C ASN A 31 -6.21 3.19 8.25
N LEU A 32 -4.96 3.20 7.76
CA LEU A 32 -4.66 3.57 6.38
C LEU A 32 -5.18 2.54 5.39
N PHE A 33 -5.01 1.25 5.71
CA PHE A 33 -5.49 0.15 4.88
C PHE A 33 -7.03 0.18 4.77
N ASN A 34 -7.75 0.34 5.88
CA ASN A 34 -9.21 0.34 5.92
C ASN A 34 -9.84 1.56 5.24
N GLN A 35 -9.14 2.70 5.20
CA GLN A 35 -9.60 3.88 4.47
C GLN A 35 -9.41 3.76 2.96
N LEU A 36 -8.52 2.88 2.51
CA LEU A 36 -8.23 2.67 1.10
C LEU A 36 -9.24 1.70 0.48
N LYS A 37 -9.95 2.13 -0.55
CA LYS A 37 -10.79 1.23 -1.35
C LYS A 37 -9.91 0.45 -2.33
N ILE A 38 -9.73 -0.84 -2.07
CA ILE A 38 -8.87 -1.72 -2.88
C ILE A 38 -9.71 -2.38 -3.98
N PRO A 39 -9.38 -2.21 -5.28
CA PRO A 39 -10.08 -2.90 -6.36
C PRO A 39 -9.80 -4.40 -6.32
N ASP A 40 -10.75 -5.24 -6.76
CA ASP A 40 -10.47 -6.68 -6.93
C ASP A 40 -9.63 -6.91 -8.18
N ILE A 41 -8.31 -7.00 -8.00
CA ILE A 41 -7.36 -7.18 -9.10
C ILE A 41 -7.47 -8.59 -9.68
N ARG A 42 -7.94 -9.58 -8.90
CA ARG A 42 -8.01 -10.98 -9.33
C ARG A 42 -9.03 -11.18 -10.45
N THR A 43 -10.00 -10.28 -10.58
CA THR A 43 -11.00 -10.31 -11.66
C THR A 43 -10.53 -9.59 -12.92
N MET A 44 -9.39 -8.89 -12.88
CA MET A 44 -8.87 -8.16 -14.04
C MET A 44 -8.28 -9.12 -15.08
N LYS A 45 -8.71 -8.98 -16.33
CA LYS A 45 -8.10 -9.70 -17.45
C LYS A 45 -6.77 -9.04 -17.81
N GLN A 46 -5.66 -9.72 -17.53
CA GLN A 46 -4.28 -9.25 -17.78
C GLN A 46 -3.99 -7.91 -17.07
N PRO A 47 -3.86 -7.90 -15.74
CA PRO A 47 -3.59 -6.68 -14.99
C PRO A 47 -2.23 -6.09 -15.38
N THR A 48 -2.25 -4.85 -15.86
CA THR A 48 -1.05 -4.05 -16.16
C THR A 48 -0.82 -2.98 -15.11
N TYR A 49 0.39 -2.41 -15.08
CA TYR A 49 0.72 -1.24 -14.26
C TYR A 49 -0.33 -0.13 -14.40
N LYS A 50 -0.74 0.19 -15.64
CA LYS A 50 -1.70 1.25 -15.91
C LYS A 50 -3.10 0.90 -15.39
N THR A 51 -3.63 -0.27 -15.75
CA THR A 51 -5.00 -0.67 -15.39
C THR A 51 -5.18 -0.80 -13.87
N ILE A 52 -4.15 -1.26 -13.16
CA ILE A 52 -4.18 -1.32 -11.69
C ILE A 52 -4.28 0.10 -11.12
N ARG A 53 -3.42 1.03 -11.55
CA ARG A 53 -3.45 2.42 -11.05
C ARG A 53 -4.76 3.12 -11.37
N ASP A 54 -5.28 2.94 -12.60
CA ASP A 54 -6.57 3.49 -13.00
C ASP A 54 -7.70 3.03 -12.05
N ALA A 55 -7.73 1.73 -11.71
CA ALA A 55 -8.75 1.17 -10.82
C ALA A 55 -8.66 1.72 -9.39
N PHE A 56 -7.44 1.83 -8.83
CA PHE A 56 -7.24 2.44 -7.51
C PHE A 56 -7.66 3.91 -7.49
N VAL A 57 -7.22 4.71 -8.47
CA VAL A 57 -7.58 6.13 -8.56
C VAL A 57 -9.09 6.28 -8.74
N SER A 58 -9.72 5.47 -9.58
CA SER A 58 -11.17 5.53 -9.80
C SER A 58 -11.98 5.31 -8.52
N LEU A 59 -11.57 4.37 -7.65
CA LEU A 59 -12.27 4.10 -6.39
C LEU A 59 -12.00 5.15 -5.30
N ASN A 60 -10.83 5.78 -5.32
CA ASN A 60 -10.34 6.66 -4.24
C ASN A 60 -10.23 8.14 -4.64
N SER A 61 -10.74 8.51 -5.82
CA SER A 61 -10.82 9.90 -6.28
C SER A 61 -11.72 10.73 -5.35
N PRO A 62 -11.39 12.02 -5.09
CA PRO A 62 -10.26 12.79 -5.64
C PRO A 62 -8.97 12.70 -4.82
N ASN A 63 -8.94 11.91 -3.74
CA ASN A 63 -7.87 11.95 -2.75
C ASN A 63 -6.60 11.22 -3.22
N LEU A 64 -6.75 10.00 -3.77
CA LEU A 64 -5.62 9.21 -4.27
C LEU A 64 -5.33 9.57 -5.74
N PHE A 65 -4.07 9.87 -6.04
CA PHE A 65 -3.61 10.21 -7.38
C PHE A 65 -2.53 9.24 -7.86
N TYR A 66 -2.35 9.18 -9.19
CA TYR A 66 -1.48 8.19 -9.84
C TYR A 66 -0.09 8.11 -9.20
N SER A 67 0.61 9.22 -9.02
CA SER A 67 2.00 9.22 -8.54
C SER A 67 2.15 8.71 -7.11
N ALA A 68 1.08 8.63 -6.31
CA ALA A 68 1.09 8.01 -4.99
C ALA A 68 0.99 6.48 -5.01
N ILE A 69 0.90 5.87 -6.19
CA ILE A 69 0.79 4.42 -6.39
C ILE A 69 2.00 3.94 -7.19
N ASN A 70 2.77 3.04 -6.59
CA ASN A 70 3.82 2.28 -7.28
C ASN A 70 3.41 0.81 -7.38
N VAL A 71 3.35 0.30 -8.61
CA VAL A 71 3.00 -1.10 -8.89
C VAL A 71 4.25 -1.83 -9.33
N GLN A 72 4.65 -2.84 -8.55
CA GLN A 72 5.80 -3.68 -8.83
C GLN A 72 5.33 -4.96 -9.50
N MET A 73 5.85 -5.19 -10.71
CA MET A 73 5.66 -6.44 -11.46
C MET A 73 6.95 -7.27 -11.36
N ASN A 74 6.82 -8.59 -11.32
CA ASN A 74 7.96 -9.48 -11.44
C ASN A 74 8.48 -9.54 -12.89
N GLN A 75 9.56 -10.30 -13.14
CA GLN A 75 10.17 -10.43 -14.47
C GLN A 75 9.23 -11.06 -15.52
N GLU A 76 8.25 -11.84 -15.08
CA GLU A 76 7.24 -12.48 -15.94
C GLU A 76 6.03 -11.55 -16.21
N GLY A 77 6.06 -10.32 -15.70
CA GLY A 77 4.98 -9.34 -15.86
C GLY A 77 3.77 -9.57 -14.95
N GLN A 78 3.89 -10.43 -13.94
CA GLN A 78 2.85 -10.68 -12.95
C GLN A 78 2.95 -9.68 -11.80
N LEU A 79 1.80 -9.34 -11.20
CA LEU A 79 1.74 -8.45 -10.05
C LEU A 79 2.44 -9.06 -8.84
N GLY A 80 3.46 -8.37 -8.32
CA GLY A 80 4.14 -8.72 -7.07
C GLY A 80 3.63 -7.89 -5.89
N GLU A 81 3.77 -6.56 -5.98
CA GLU A 81 3.45 -5.65 -4.87
C GLU A 81 2.82 -4.35 -5.37
N ILE A 82 1.96 -3.77 -4.53
CA ILE A 82 1.44 -2.41 -4.72
C ILE A 82 1.81 -1.60 -3.49
N ARG A 83 2.54 -0.51 -3.71
CA ARG A 83 2.91 0.44 -2.66
C ARG A 83 2.09 1.71 -2.81
N ILE A 84 1.56 2.17 -1.68
CA ILE A 84 0.86 3.45 -1.56
C ILE A 84 1.71 4.36 -0.68
N CYS A 85 2.01 5.55 -1.17
CA CYS A 85 2.98 6.44 -0.53
C CYS A 85 2.30 7.59 0.22
N TYR A 86 2.74 7.79 1.47
CA TYR A 86 2.22 8.80 2.37
C TYR A 86 3.35 9.67 2.94
N ASP A 87 3.04 10.91 3.30
CA ASP A 87 3.90 11.70 4.18
C ASP A 87 3.75 11.30 5.66
N LEU A 88 4.49 11.97 6.55
CA LEU A 88 4.44 11.72 8.00
C LEU A 88 3.12 12.18 8.65
N GLN A 89 2.28 12.90 7.90
CA GLN A 89 0.93 13.30 8.31
C GLN A 89 -0.14 12.42 7.63
N TYR A 90 0.28 11.31 7.01
CA TYR A 90 -0.57 10.34 6.34
C TYR A 90 -1.38 10.89 5.17
N LYS A 91 -0.88 11.94 4.51
CA LYS A 91 -1.44 12.42 3.24
C LYS A 91 -0.73 11.74 2.08
N PHE A 92 -1.48 11.44 1.01
CA PHE A 92 -0.90 10.86 -0.19
C PHE A 92 0.18 11.79 -0.77
N ILE A 93 1.33 11.21 -1.11
CA ILE A 93 2.44 11.87 -1.80
C ILE A 93 2.90 11.03 -2.96
N SER A 94 3.60 11.65 -3.92
CA SER A 94 4.29 10.89 -4.96
C SER A 94 5.30 9.91 -4.33
N CYS A 95 5.29 8.66 -4.77
CA CYS A 95 6.29 7.68 -4.37
C CYS A 95 7.69 8.13 -4.80
N LYS A 96 8.65 8.00 -3.88
CA LYS A 96 10.06 8.17 -4.21
C LYS A 96 10.56 6.89 -4.90
N GLN A 97 11.44 7.06 -5.89
CA GLN A 97 12.12 5.95 -6.58
C GLN A 97 13.18 5.33 -5.69
#